data_AF-A0A1I0V6Q4-F1
#
_entry.id   AF-A0A1I0V6Q4-F1
#
_cell.length_a   1.000
_cell.length_b   1.000
_cell.length_c   1.000
_cell.angle_alpha   90.00
_cell.angle_beta   90.00
_cell.angle_gamma   90.00
#
_symmetry.space_group_name_H-M   'P 1'
#
loop_
_entity.id
_entity.type
_entity.pdbx_description
1 polymer ?
#
loop_
_entity_poly.entity_id
_entity_poly.type
_entity_poly.pdbx_seq_one_letter_code
_entity_poly.pdbx_strand_id
1 'polypeptide(L)'
;MKKTMPRIYQEWLDNNPIGVMWENGIKIYGSQELEERNITFECDKYLPLYVAVGDDSGDALFFMQRDVSSKVVYASDVGDMTEANMVIVSNDFNKWIKGINEAEELDNNGDYCAVYIEKIPENITDVIHIKKYLRLNLSTGEIMKTLKKQQPVLLLPRIHKCKLRVFMRGHEELLNYLSLK
;
A
#
# COMPACT_ATOMS: atom_id res chain seq x y z
N MET A 1 -24.84 15.39 -6.01
CA MET A 1 -24.33 15.64 -4.64
C MET A 1 -22.87 16.06 -4.76
N LYS A 2 -22.45 17.20 -4.18
CA LYS A 2 -21.03 17.61 -4.24
C LYS A 2 -20.23 16.64 -3.38
N LYS A 3 -19.30 15.90 -3.98
CA LYS A 3 -18.46 14.96 -3.24
C LYS A 3 -17.44 15.74 -2.41
N THR A 4 -17.40 15.47 -1.12
CA THR A 4 -16.49 16.11 -0.18
C THR A 4 -15.09 15.51 -0.32
N MET A 5 -14.07 16.36 -0.40
CA MET A 5 -12.66 15.94 -0.41
C MET A 5 -12.05 16.08 0.98
N PRO A 6 -11.14 15.17 1.39
CA PRO A 6 -10.34 15.37 2.60
C PRO A 6 -9.55 16.67 2.49
N ARG A 7 -9.61 17.52 3.53
CA ARG A 7 -8.93 18.82 3.51
C ARG A 7 -7.42 18.67 3.31
N ILE A 8 -6.82 17.69 3.99
CA ILE A 8 -5.38 17.41 3.93
C ILE A 8 -4.92 17.02 2.51
N TYR A 9 -5.76 16.28 1.78
CA TYR A 9 -5.45 15.90 0.41
C TYR A 9 -5.75 17.04 -0.57
N GLN A 10 -6.80 17.85 -0.32
CA GLN A 10 -7.05 19.06 -1.11
C GLN A 10 -5.88 20.04 -1.01
N GLU A 11 -5.37 20.30 0.20
CA GLU A 11 -4.19 21.14 0.41
C GLU A 11 -2.95 20.57 -0.29
N TRP A 12 -2.82 19.24 -0.37
CA TRP A 12 -1.77 18.59 -1.14
C TRP A 12 -1.94 18.79 -2.65
N LEU A 13 -3.16 18.63 -3.19
CA LEU A 13 -3.48 18.83 -4.60
C LEU A 13 -3.15 20.24 -5.08
N ASP A 14 -3.45 21.25 -4.26
CA ASP A 14 -3.19 22.67 -4.57
C ASP A 14 -1.68 22.93 -4.83
N ASN A 15 -0.81 22.12 -4.22
CA ASN A 15 0.64 22.21 -4.39
C ASN A 15 1.21 21.19 -5.40
N ASN A 16 0.42 20.22 -5.85
CA ASN A 16 0.88 19.09 -6.68
C ASN A 16 -0.09 18.81 -7.85
N PRO A 17 -0.28 19.74 -8.79
CA PRO A 17 -1.30 19.61 -9.84
C PRO A 17 -1.07 18.44 -10.80
N ILE A 18 0.19 18.02 -10.97
CA ILE A 18 0.61 16.89 -11.84
C ILE A 18 0.80 15.57 -11.07
N GLY A 19 0.58 15.57 -9.76
CA GLY A 19 0.84 14.42 -8.90
C GLY A 19 2.33 14.21 -8.63
N VAL A 20 2.63 13.15 -7.88
CA VAL A 20 4.00 12.72 -7.58
C VAL A 20 4.10 11.21 -7.78
N MET A 21 5.13 10.78 -8.49
CA MET A 21 5.52 9.39 -8.66
C MET A 21 6.89 9.21 -8.03
N TRP A 22 7.00 8.26 -7.10
CA TRP A 22 8.25 7.89 -6.47
C TRP A 22 8.88 6.71 -7.21
N GLU A 23 10.20 6.53 -7.12
CA GLU A 23 10.92 5.41 -7.77
C GLU A 23 10.42 4.03 -7.31
N ASN A 24 9.81 4.00 -6.12
CA ASN A 24 9.22 2.79 -5.56
C ASN A 24 7.88 2.37 -6.21
N GLY A 25 7.39 3.13 -7.19
CA GLY A 25 6.16 2.86 -7.95
C GLY A 25 4.88 3.37 -7.28
N ILE A 26 4.96 3.99 -6.10
CA ILE A 26 3.80 4.69 -5.52
C ILE A 26 3.57 5.96 -6.33
N LYS A 27 2.32 6.18 -6.73
CA LYS A 27 1.83 7.42 -7.32
C LYS A 27 0.75 8.03 -6.44
N ILE A 28 0.85 9.33 -6.19
CA ILE A 28 -0.24 10.12 -5.62
C ILE A 28 -0.75 11.07 -6.70
N TYR A 29 -2.05 11.01 -6.94
CA TYR A 29 -2.68 11.69 -8.06
C TYR A 29 -2.72 13.19 -7.84
N GLY A 30 -2.34 13.93 -8.88
CA GLY A 30 -2.60 15.36 -8.99
C GLY A 30 -4.03 15.64 -9.44
N SER A 31 -4.41 16.92 -9.42
CA SER A 31 -5.75 17.35 -9.79
C SER A 31 -6.11 17.04 -11.25
N GLN A 32 -5.10 16.93 -12.12
CA GLN A 32 -5.31 16.68 -13.56
C GLN A 32 -5.74 15.24 -13.88
N GLU A 33 -5.30 14.26 -13.10
CA GLU A 33 -5.58 12.84 -13.36
C GLU A 33 -6.57 12.23 -12.36
N LEU A 34 -6.85 12.91 -11.25
CA LEU A 34 -7.68 12.39 -10.16
C LEU A 34 -9.05 11.91 -10.65
N GLU A 35 -9.73 12.73 -11.46
CA GLU A 35 -11.05 12.40 -12.00
C GLU A 35 -10.99 11.21 -12.96
N GLU A 36 -10.09 11.25 -13.94
CA GLU A 36 -9.88 10.19 -14.92
C GLU A 36 -9.61 8.84 -14.25
N ARG A 37 -8.72 8.83 -13.25
CA ARG A 37 -8.34 7.61 -12.51
C ARG A 37 -9.52 7.04 -11.72
N ASN A 38 -10.25 7.88 -10.98
CA ASN A 38 -11.42 7.42 -10.23
C ASN A 38 -12.54 6.87 -11.14
N ILE A 39 -12.71 7.45 -12.35
CA ILE A 39 -13.66 6.95 -13.36
C ILE A 39 -13.18 5.61 -13.92
N THR A 40 -11.91 5.51 -14.30
CA THR A 40 -11.32 4.30 -14.90
C THR A 40 -11.47 3.09 -14.00
N PHE A 41 -11.27 3.27 -12.70
CA PHE A 41 -11.42 2.20 -11.71
C PHE A 41 -12.85 2.09 -11.15
N GLU A 42 -13.85 2.79 -11.72
CA GLU A 42 -15.23 2.80 -11.25
C GLU A 42 -15.35 3.02 -9.71
N CYS A 43 -14.51 3.87 -9.11
CA CYS A 43 -14.40 3.99 -7.65
C CYS A 43 -15.73 4.36 -6.99
N ASP A 44 -16.56 5.15 -7.68
CA ASP A 44 -17.89 5.52 -7.19
C ASP A 44 -18.87 4.36 -7.09
N LYS A 45 -18.66 3.29 -7.87
CA LYS A 45 -19.50 2.08 -7.86
C LYS A 45 -19.09 1.15 -6.73
N TYR A 46 -17.79 0.96 -6.52
CA TYR A 46 -17.27 0.00 -5.55
C TYR A 46 -17.06 0.58 -4.16
N LEU A 47 -16.62 1.83 -4.06
CA LEU A 47 -16.30 2.52 -2.80
C LEU A 47 -16.84 3.97 -2.82
N PRO A 48 -18.16 4.18 -2.87
CA PRO A 48 -18.78 5.51 -3.07
C PRO A 48 -18.44 6.54 -1.98
N LEU A 49 -18.11 6.08 -0.77
CA LEU A 49 -17.72 6.93 0.36
C LEU A 49 -16.23 7.29 0.36
N TYR A 50 -15.47 6.82 -0.64
CA TYR A 50 -14.03 7.00 -0.74
C TYR A 50 -13.65 7.63 -2.07
N VAL A 51 -12.44 8.19 -2.09
CA VAL A 51 -11.79 8.71 -3.30
C VAL A 51 -10.43 8.03 -3.42
N ALA A 52 -10.13 7.51 -4.61
CA ALA A 52 -8.79 7.04 -4.91
C ALA A 52 -7.87 8.25 -5.02
N VAL A 53 -6.82 8.29 -4.20
CA VAL A 53 -5.83 9.37 -4.12
C VAL A 53 -4.49 8.99 -4.74
N GLY A 54 -4.33 7.72 -5.14
CA GLY A 54 -3.10 7.21 -5.72
C GLY A 54 -3.18 5.72 -6.04
N ASP A 55 -2.09 5.17 -6.57
CA ASP A 55 -1.89 3.74 -6.80
C ASP A 55 -0.43 3.34 -6.56
N ASP A 56 -0.16 2.04 -6.58
CA ASP A 56 1.17 1.49 -6.37
C ASP A 56 1.85 0.98 -7.65
N SER A 57 1.39 1.47 -8.81
CA SER A 57 1.75 1.05 -10.17
C SER A 57 1.60 -0.47 -10.44
N GLY A 58 0.77 -1.14 -9.64
CA GLY A 58 0.40 -2.52 -9.81
C GLY A 58 -1.10 -2.69 -9.57
N ASP A 59 -1.41 -3.51 -8.59
CA ASP A 59 -2.72 -4.11 -8.37
C ASP A 59 -3.55 -3.32 -7.36
N ALA A 60 -3.03 -2.22 -6.80
CA ALA A 60 -3.64 -1.57 -5.65
C ALA A 60 -3.82 -0.06 -5.81
N LEU A 61 -4.97 0.41 -5.31
CA LEU A 61 -5.32 1.81 -5.19
C LEU A 61 -5.24 2.24 -3.72
N PHE A 62 -4.86 3.50 -3.52
CA PHE A 62 -4.89 4.16 -2.23
C PHE A 62 -6.12 5.04 -2.12
N PHE A 63 -6.83 4.96 -0.99
CA PHE A 63 -8.09 5.66 -0.79
C PHE A 63 -8.07 6.54 0.45
N MET A 64 -8.86 7.60 0.41
CA MET A 64 -9.26 8.36 1.59
C MET A 64 -10.79 8.47 1.62
N GLN A 65 -11.37 8.44 2.83
CA GLN A 65 -12.81 8.66 2.99
C GLN A 65 -13.18 10.09 2.58
N ARG A 66 -14.32 10.28 1.91
CA ARG A 66 -14.89 11.56 1.46
C ARG A 66 -15.46 12.38 2.63
N ASP A 67 -14.60 12.68 3.59
CA ASP A 67 -14.86 13.48 4.79
C ASP A 67 -13.75 14.54 4.92
N VAL A 68 -14.13 15.80 5.17
CA VAL A 68 -13.18 16.93 5.30
C VAL A 68 -12.10 16.66 6.36
N SER A 69 -12.47 15.98 7.44
CA SER A 69 -11.61 15.66 8.57
C SER A 69 -10.76 14.40 8.38
N SER A 70 -11.03 13.62 7.33
CA SER A 70 -10.31 12.38 7.05
C SER A 70 -8.82 12.62 6.86
N LYS A 71 -8.02 11.82 7.56
CA LYS A 71 -6.56 11.76 7.42
C LYS A 71 -6.06 10.35 7.10
N VAL A 72 -6.90 9.35 7.29
CA VAL A 72 -6.53 7.93 7.15
C VAL A 72 -6.40 7.60 5.67
N VAL A 73 -5.33 6.89 5.35
CA VAL A 73 -5.08 6.33 4.02
C VAL A 73 -5.33 4.84 4.10
N TYR A 74 -6.19 4.38 3.20
CA TYR A 74 -6.50 2.98 3.00
C TYR A 74 -5.84 2.49 1.71
N ALA A 75 -5.68 1.19 1.58
CA ALA A 75 -5.38 0.55 0.31
C ALA A 75 -6.36 -0.59 0.04
N SER A 76 -6.67 -0.79 -1.23
CA SER A 76 -7.47 -1.92 -1.71
C SER A 76 -6.84 -2.48 -2.97
N ASP A 77 -6.95 -3.79 -3.15
CA ASP A 77 -6.73 -4.44 -4.44
C ASP A 77 -7.82 -3.98 -5.43
N VAL A 78 -7.43 -3.70 -6.67
CA VAL A 78 -8.33 -3.25 -7.77
C VAL A 78 -9.37 -4.33 -8.09
N GLY A 79 -9.02 -5.61 -7.93
CA GLY A 79 -9.91 -6.75 -8.13
C GLY A 79 -10.83 -7.06 -6.95
N ASP A 80 -10.65 -6.40 -5.80
CA ASP A 80 -11.40 -6.68 -4.55
C ASP A 80 -11.73 -5.39 -3.77
N MET A 81 -12.23 -4.37 -4.48
CA MET A 81 -12.61 -3.08 -3.89
C MET A 81 -13.87 -3.16 -3.04
N THR A 82 -13.72 -3.50 -1.76
CA THR A 82 -14.79 -3.46 -0.76
C THR A 82 -14.30 -2.87 0.56
N GLU A 83 -15.19 -2.21 1.31
CA GLU A 83 -14.81 -1.58 2.58
C GLU A 83 -14.22 -2.58 3.59
N ALA A 84 -14.73 -3.82 3.58
CA ALA A 84 -14.29 -4.89 4.47
C ALA A 84 -12.87 -5.38 4.17
N ASN A 85 -12.41 -5.24 2.92
CA ASN A 85 -11.11 -5.74 2.47
C ASN A 85 -10.04 -4.64 2.41
N MET A 86 -10.43 -3.38 2.61
CA MET A 86 -9.48 -2.28 2.72
C MET A 86 -8.56 -2.42 3.93
N VAL A 87 -7.29 -2.04 3.75
CA VAL A 87 -6.29 -2.03 4.81
C VAL A 87 -5.84 -0.61 5.09
N ILE A 88 -5.73 -0.23 6.37
CA ILE A 88 -5.13 1.05 6.75
C ILE A 88 -3.63 0.97 6.46
N VAL A 89 -3.11 1.85 5.61
CA VAL A 89 -1.67 2.00 5.34
C VAL A 89 -1.06 3.15 6.15
N SER A 90 -1.88 4.12 6.56
CA SER A 90 -1.48 5.17 7.49
C SER A 90 -2.70 5.81 8.15
N ASN A 91 -2.57 6.22 9.40
CA ASN A 91 -3.59 7.01 10.09
C ASN A 91 -3.53 8.51 9.75
N ASP A 92 -2.50 8.94 9.01
CA ASP A 92 -2.30 10.33 8.62
C ASP A 92 -1.60 10.42 7.24
N PHE A 93 -2.27 11.06 6.29
CA PHE A 93 -1.80 11.23 4.91
C PHE A 93 -0.47 11.98 4.85
N ASN A 94 -0.30 13.09 5.57
CA ASN A 94 0.96 13.84 5.54
C ASN A 94 2.11 13.03 6.16
N LYS A 95 1.87 12.28 7.25
CA LYS A 95 2.88 11.38 7.80
C LYS A 95 3.26 10.26 6.83
N TRP A 96 2.29 9.77 6.06
CA TRP A 96 2.53 8.77 5.04
C TRP A 96 3.41 9.30 3.92
N ILE A 97 3.05 10.46 3.33
CA ILE A 97 3.87 11.14 2.30
C ILE A 97 5.29 11.38 2.80
N LYS A 98 5.46 11.89 4.03
CA LYS A 98 6.79 12.07 4.65
C LYS A 98 7.58 10.76 4.69
N GLY A 99 6.91 9.65 5.02
CA GLY A 99 7.54 8.33 5.05
C GLY A 99 7.98 7.81 3.70
N ILE A 100 7.20 8.10 2.65
CA ILE A 100 7.56 7.72 1.29
C ILE A 100 8.82 8.51 0.88
N ASN A 101 8.86 9.82 1.14
CA ASN A 101 10.05 10.65 0.87
C ASN A 101 11.28 10.16 1.65
N GLU A 102 11.16 9.93 2.97
CA GLU A 102 12.24 9.39 3.81
C GLU A 102 12.75 8.04 3.26
N ALA A 103 11.84 7.17 2.81
CA ALA A 103 12.21 5.88 2.26
C ALA A 103 12.87 5.98 0.88
N GLU A 104 12.55 6.98 0.07
CA GLU A 104 13.21 7.28 -1.21
C GLU A 104 14.61 7.87 -1.00
N GLU A 105 14.77 8.80 -0.05
CA GLU A 105 16.08 9.37 0.30
C GLU A 105 17.07 8.32 0.83
N LEU A 106 16.58 7.30 1.53
CA LEU A 106 17.39 6.18 2.01
C LEU A 106 17.69 5.14 0.90
N ASP A 107 17.10 5.30 -0.29
CA ASP A 107 17.28 4.37 -1.38
C ASP A 107 18.52 4.70 -2.21
N ASN A 108 19.63 4.04 -1.89
CA ASN A 108 20.92 4.32 -2.51
C ASN A 108 21.14 3.70 -3.91
N ASN A 109 20.12 3.12 -4.60
CA ASN A 109 20.23 2.67 -6.01
C ASN A 109 18.98 1.99 -6.65
N GLY A 110 17.74 2.27 -6.24
CA GLY A 110 16.56 1.73 -6.95
C GLY A 110 16.49 0.20 -6.95
N ASP A 111 16.90 -0.43 -5.85
CA ASP A 111 17.20 -1.86 -5.86
C ASP A 111 15.93 -2.69 -5.60
N TYR A 112 15.62 -3.57 -6.54
CA TYR A 112 14.55 -4.56 -6.40
C TYR A 112 15.07 -5.76 -5.64
N CYS A 113 14.23 -6.36 -4.82
CA CYS A 113 14.54 -7.61 -4.13
C CYS A 113 13.40 -8.61 -4.26
N ALA A 114 13.76 -9.89 -4.18
CA ALA A 114 12.83 -10.95 -3.86
C ALA A 114 12.67 -11.04 -2.35
N VAL A 115 11.42 -11.12 -1.88
CA VAL A 115 11.09 -11.26 -0.45
C VAL A 115 10.81 -12.71 -0.16
N TYR A 116 11.56 -13.26 0.76
CA TYR A 116 11.37 -14.61 1.28
C TYR A 116 10.97 -14.56 2.74
N ILE A 117 10.21 -15.56 3.18
CA ILE A 117 10.06 -15.86 4.60
C ILE A 117 11.00 -17.01 4.97
N GLU A 118 11.96 -16.72 5.85
CA GLU A 118 13.05 -17.64 6.20
C GLU A 118 12.65 -18.58 7.34
N LYS A 119 11.83 -18.10 8.27
CA LYS A 119 11.40 -18.85 9.45
C LYS A 119 9.89 -18.77 9.63
N ILE A 120 9.30 -19.85 10.11
CA ILE A 120 7.88 -19.88 10.48
C ILE A 120 7.65 -18.89 11.64
N PRO A 121 6.76 -17.90 11.50
CA PRO A 121 6.39 -17.06 12.62
C PRO A 121 5.74 -17.87 13.74
N GLU A 122 6.05 -17.55 14.99
CA GLU A 122 5.54 -18.28 16.15
C GLU A 122 4.01 -18.16 16.25
N ASN A 123 3.47 -16.99 15.87
CA ASN A 123 2.05 -16.68 15.88
C ASN A 123 1.48 -16.68 14.47
N ILE A 124 0.33 -17.33 14.27
CA ILE A 124 -0.40 -17.28 12.98
C ILE A 124 -0.80 -15.84 12.61
N THR A 125 -1.00 -14.98 13.60
CA THR A 125 -1.29 -13.55 13.42
C THR A 125 -0.19 -12.84 12.66
N ASP A 126 1.09 -13.19 12.86
CA ASP A 126 2.20 -12.57 12.14
C ASP A 126 2.18 -12.95 10.66
N VAL A 127 1.79 -14.20 10.34
CA VAL A 127 1.60 -14.65 8.95
C VAL A 127 0.45 -13.89 8.29
N ILE A 128 -0.65 -13.69 9.03
CA ILE A 128 -1.80 -12.89 8.56
C ILE A 128 -1.37 -11.45 8.30
N HIS A 129 -0.59 -10.84 9.20
CA HIS A 129 -0.08 -9.47 9.03
C HIS A 129 0.91 -9.36 7.88
N ILE A 130 1.88 -10.28 7.75
CA ILE A 130 2.82 -10.31 6.60
C ILE A 130 2.03 -10.41 5.30
N LYS A 131 1.07 -11.34 5.21
CA LYS A 131 0.20 -11.47 4.03
C LYS A 131 -0.52 -10.15 3.74
N LYS A 132 -1.11 -9.54 4.77
CA LYS A 132 -1.90 -8.31 4.66
C LYS A 132 -1.05 -7.13 4.18
N TYR A 133 0.12 -6.92 4.78
CA TYR A 133 0.97 -5.76 4.50
C TYR A 133 1.78 -5.92 3.21
N LEU A 134 2.24 -7.13 2.89
CA LEU A 134 2.83 -7.44 1.58
C LEU A 134 1.80 -7.64 0.48
N ARG A 135 0.50 -7.65 0.82
CA ARG A 135 -0.62 -7.83 -0.12
C ARG A 135 -0.49 -9.11 -0.93
N LEU A 136 -0.18 -10.22 -0.28
CA LEU A 136 0.05 -11.49 -0.97
C LEU A 136 -1.27 -12.13 -1.39
N ASN A 137 -1.36 -12.51 -2.66
CA ASN A 137 -2.44 -13.35 -3.19
C ASN A 137 -2.20 -14.84 -2.89
N LEU A 138 -1.87 -15.16 -1.63
CA LEU A 138 -1.72 -16.52 -1.11
C LEU A 138 -2.59 -16.67 0.13
N SER A 139 -3.23 -17.81 0.34
CA SER A 139 -3.92 -18.07 1.60
C SER A 139 -2.92 -18.28 2.74
N THR A 140 -3.30 -17.91 3.96
CA THR A 140 -2.48 -18.20 5.17
C THR A 140 -2.18 -19.69 5.28
N GLY A 141 -3.13 -20.56 4.90
CA GLY A 141 -2.96 -22.01 4.88
C GLY A 141 -1.90 -22.48 3.87
N GLU A 142 -1.86 -21.91 2.67
CA GLU A 142 -0.84 -22.21 1.66
C GLU A 142 0.55 -21.77 2.09
N ILE A 143 0.67 -20.55 2.65
CA ILE A 143 1.95 -20.05 3.20
C ILE A 143 2.45 -21.01 4.28
N MET A 144 1.60 -21.35 5.25
CA MET A 144 1.96 -22.25 6.35
C MET A 144 2.29 -23.67 5.88
N LYS A 145 1.52 -24.21 4.93
CA LYS A 145 1.77 -25.54 4.36
C LYS A 145 3.12 -25.58 3.63
N THR A 146 3.49 -24.50 2.94
CA THR A 146 4.74 -24.42 2.19
C THR A 146 5.93 -24.26 3.15
N LEU A 147 5.81 -23.37 4.14
CA LEU A 147 6.82 -23.15 5.18
C LEU A 147 7.17 -24.41 6.00
N LYS A 148 6.16 -25.24 6.28
CA LYS A 148 6.35 -26.53 6.98
C LYS A 148 7.07 -27.57 6.12
N LYS A 149 7.03 -27.43 4.79
CA LYS A 149 7.68 -28.35 3.84
C LYS A 149 9.07 -27.90 3.44
N GLN A 150 9.28 -26.60 3.28
CA GLN A 150 10.54 -26.02 2.82
C GLN A 150 10.71 -24.60 3.36
N GLN A 151 11.95 -24.23 3.63
CA GLN A 151 12.38 -22.88 3.99
C GLN A 151 13.67 -22.55 3.22
N PRO A 152 13.83 -21.34 2.66
CA PRO A 152 12.85 -20.25 2.66
C PRO A 152 11.70 -20.44 1.65
N VAL A 153 10.59 -19.72 1.87
CA VAL A 153 9.47 -19.62 0.91
C VAL A 153 9.49 -18.26 0.24
N LEU A 154 9.50 -18.23 -1.09
CA LEU A 154 9.34 -17.00 -1.86
C LEU A 154 7.93 -16.44 -1.67
N LEU A 155 7.83 -15.20 -1.17
CA LEU A 155 6.57 -14.48 -1.04
C LEU A 155 6.34 -13.54 -2.22
N LEU A 156 7.36 -12.75 -2.56
CA LEU A 156 7.32 -11.81 -3.69
C LEU A 156 8.58 -11.99 -4.54
N PRO A 157 8.46 -12.30 -5.84
CA PRO A 157 9.63 -12.44 -6.72
C PRO A 157 10.36 -11.12 -6.95
N ARG A 158 9.65 -10.00 -6.80
CA ARG A 158 10.19 -8.67 -7.09
C ARG A 158 9.38 -7.58 -6.38
N ILE A 159 10.02 -6.81 -5.53
CA ILE A 159 9.49 -5.57 -4.95
C ILE A 159 10.63 -4.55 -4.81
N HIS A 160 10.32 -3.28 -5.04
CA HIS A 160 11.26 -2.21 -4.75
C HIS A 160 11.51 -2.11 -3.25
N LYS A 161 12.77 -2.05 -2.79
CA LYS A 161 13.08 -2.01 -1.34
C LYS A 161 12.39 -0.85 -0.61
N CYS A 162 12.33 0.32 -1.25
CA CYS A 162 11.57 1.46 -0.72
C CYS A 162 10.06 1.15 -0.57
N LYS A 163 9.43 0.44 -1.52
CA LYS A 163 8.01 0.03 -1.43
C LYS A 163 7.78 -0.92 -0.26
N LEU A 164 8.68 -1.87 -0.07
CA LEU A 164 8.66 -2.77 1.09
C LEU A 164 8.75 -2.00 2.41
N ARG A 165 9.67 -1.03 2.53
CA ARG A 165 9.80 -0.17 3.72
C ARG A 165 8.51 0.58 4.01
N VAL A 166 7.87 1.14 2.99
CA VAL A 166 6.59 1.85 3.14
C VAL A 166 5.49 0.90 3.63
N PHE A 167 5.39 -0.31 3.08
CA PHE A 167 4.37 -1.30 3.46
C PHE A 167 4.56 -1.86 4.87
N MET A 168 5.80 -1.95 5.33
CA MET A 168 6.14 -2.51 6.65
C MET A 168 6.26 -1.45 7.75
N ARG A 169 6.02 -0.17 7.45
CA ARG A 169 6.17 0.91 8.42
C ARG A 169 5.20 0.75 9.59
N GLY A 170 5.72 0.82 10.82
CA GLY A 170 4.97 0.56 12.05
C GLY A 170 4.77 -0.93 12.37
N HIS A 171 5.36 -1.81 11.55
CA HIS A 171 5.37 -3.26 11.68
C HIS A 171 6.77 -3.84 11.41
N GLU A 172 7.81 -3.08 11.75
CA GLU A 172 9.21 -3.42 11.49
C GLU A 172 9.63 -4.73 12.17
N GLU A 173 8.94 -5.16 13.24
CA GLU A 173 9.14 -6.45 13.88
C GLU A 173 8.92 -7.64 12.93
N LEU A 174 8.05 -7.48 11.92
CA LEU A 174 7.77 -8.53 10.94
C LEU A 174 8.94 -8.76 9.98
N LEU A 175 9.81 -7.76 9.80
CA LEU A 175 11.03 -7.88 8.99
C LEU A 175 11.98 -8.95 9.55
N ASN A 176 11.89 -9.28 10.84
CA ASN A 176 12.69 -10.35 11.45
C ASN A 176 12.39 -11.74 10.88
N TYR A 177 11.26 -11.92 10.20
CA TYR A 177 10.88 -13.17 9.53
C TYR A 177 11.28 -13.20 8.06
N LEU A 178 11.65 -12.05 7.49
CA LEU A 178 11.83 -11.87 6.05
C LEU A 178 13.33 -11.77 5.69
N SER A 179 13.69 -12.29 4.52
CA SER A 179 14.97 -11.99 3.89
C SER A 179 14.75 -11.35 2.52
N LEU A 180 15.65 -10.44 2.17
CA LEU A 180 15.68 -9.71 0.90
C LEU A 180 16.87 -10.25 0.11
N LYS A 181 16.60 -10.83 -1.07
CA LYS A 181 17.62 -11.37 -1.96
C LYS A 181 17.55 -10.74 -3.33
#